data_AF-D3EN91-F1
#
_entry.id   AF-D3EN91-F1
#
_cell.length_a   1.000
_cell.length_b   1.000
_cell.length_c   1.000
_cell.angle_alpha   90.00
_cell.angle_beta   90.00
_cell.angle_gamma   90.00
#
_symmetry.space_group_name_H-M   'P 1'
#
loop_
_entity.id
_entity.type
_entity.pdbx_description
1 polymer ?
#
loop_
_entity_poly.entity_id
_entity_poly.type
_entity_poly.pdbx_seq_one_letter_code
_entity_poly.pdbx_strand_id
1 'polypeptide(L)'
;MKFNFINWLNYLLVANIFLIFLGFAWFSIAVIGNLFNLTLGLKLWYRLWNVLFQPAIGILFISILINWLTQKFFILFRTLSSKGKNS
;
A
#
# COMPACT_ATOMS: atom_id res chain seq x y z
N MET A 1 -6.08 21.94 20.88
CA MET A 1 -5.74 20.52 20.68
C MET A 1 -4.99 20.42 19.36
N LYS A 2 -3.69 20.10 19.36
CA LYS A 2 -2.93 19.94 18.11
C LYS A 2 -3.41 18.65 17.44
N PHE A 3 -4.21 18.77 16.40
CA PHE A 3 -4.47 17.62 15.53
C PHE A 3 -3.14 17.19 14.92
N ASN A 4 -2.62 16.07 15.39
CA ASN A 4 -1.41 15.46 14.86
C ASN A 4 -1.78 14.85 13.51
N PHE A 5 -1.71 15.65 12.44
CA PHE A 5 -2.00 15.24 11.06
C PHE A 5 -1.30 13.93 10.67
N ILE A 6 -0.07 13.75 11.17
CA ILE A 6 0.74 12.54 10.97
C ILE A 6 0.07 11.31 11.62
N ASN A 7 -0.46 11.42 12.83
CA ASN A 7 -1.15 10.30 13.49
C ASN A 7 -2.44 9.94 12.76
N TRP A 8 -3.21 10.94 12.30
CA TRP A 8 -4.44 10.71 11.54
C TRP A 8 -4.15 10.00 10.20
N LEU A 9 -3.10 10.42 9.50
CA LEU A 9 -2.65 9.77 8.27
C LEU A 9 -2.18 8.33 8.52
N ASN A 10 -1.50 8.09 9.65
CA ASN A 10 -1.07 6.74 10.02
C ASN A 10 -2.26 5.81 10.29
N TYR A 11 -3.31 6.29 10.96
CA TYR A 11 -4.56 5.54 11.13
C TYR A 11 -5.24 5.22 9.79
N LEU A 12 -5.28 6.19 8.86
CA LEU A 12 -5.79 5.95 7.51
C LEU A 12 -4.97 4.91 6.75
N LEU A 13 -3.64 4.95 6.84
CA LEU A 13 -2.76 3.95 6.21
C LEU A 13 -3.01 2.54 6.76
N VAL A 14 -3.14 2.41 8.08
CA VAL A 14 -3.43 1.13 8.73
C VAL A 14 -4.81 0.63 8.32
N ALA A 15 -5.83 1.49 8.36
CA ALA A 15 -7.18 1.14 7.90
C ALA A 15 -7.20 0.70 6.43
N ASN A 16 -6.40 1.35 5.57
CA ASN A 16 -6.23 0.99 4.16
C ASN A 16 -5.65 -0.42 3.99
N ILE A 17 -4.68 -0.82 4.81
CA ILE A 17 -4.13 -2.19 4.79
C ILE A 17 -5.19 -3.20 5.21
N PHE A 18 -5.96 -2.93 6.26
CA PHE A 18 -7.07 -3.80 6.67
C PHE A 18 -8.13 -3.95 5.57
N LEU A 19 -8.43 -2.88 4.83
CA LEU A 19 -9.34 -2.92 3.69
C LEU A 19 -8.85 -3.87 2.60
N ILE A 20 -7.54 -3.87 2.32
CA ILE A 20 -6.88 -4.79 1.37
C ILE A 20 -7.09 -6.25 1.79
N PHE A 21 -6.84 -6.56 3.06
CA PHE A 21 -7.04 -7.90 3.61
C PHE A 21 -8.51 -8.33 3.61
N LEU A 22 -9.44 -7.42 3.94
CA LEU A 22 -10.86 -7.70 3.90
C LEU A 22 -11.35 -7.99 2.47
N GLY A 23 -10.84 -7.23 1.49
CA GLY A 23 -11.10 -7.51 0.08
C GLY A 23 -10.58 -8.87 -0.35
N PHE A 24 -9.44 -9.30 0.18
CA PHE A 24 -8.91 -10.64 -0.09
C PHE A 24 -9.80 -11.74 0.53
N ALA A 25 -10.30 -11.54 1.75
CA ALA A 25 -11.28 -12.46 2.35
C ALA A 25 -12.58 -12.52 1.53
N TRP A 26 -13.07 -11.36 1.07
CA TRP A 26 -14.24 -11.29 0.18
C TRP A 26 -13.99 -11.95 -1.17
N PHE A 27 -12.76 -11.89 -1.70
CA PHE A 27 -12.38 -12.60 -2.91
C PHE A 27 -12.55 -14.11 -2.74
N SER A 28 -12.07 -14.68 -1.63
CA SER A 28 -12.25 -16.11 -1.33
C SER A 28 -13.73 -16.50 -1.32
N ILE A 29 -14.59 -15.66 -0.72
CA ILE A 29 -16.04 -15.86 -0.70
C ILE A 29 -16.64 -15.74 -2.11
N ALA A 30 -16.19 -14.78 -2.92
CA ALA A 30 -16.65 -14.59 -4.29
C ALA A 30 -16.26 -15.75 -5.22
N VAL A 31 -15.06 -16.33 -5.05
CA VAL A 31 -14.61 -17.52 -5.78
C VAL A 31 -15.49 -18.73 -5.46
N ILE A 32 -15.84 -18.92 -4.18
CA ILE A 32 -16.79 -19.97 -3.76
C ILE A 32 -18.19 -19.68 -4.32
N GLY A 33 -18.64 -18.41 -4.31
CA GLY A 33 -19.91 -17.97 -4.89
C GLY A 33 -20.01 -18.18 -6.41
N ASN A 34 -18.89 -18.17 -7.12
CA ASN A 34 -18.86 -18.47 -8.55
C ASN A 34 -19.22 -19.93 -8.86
N LEU A 35 -18.93 -20.87 -7.96
CA LEU A 35 -19.42 -22.25 -8.10
C LEU A 35 -20.96 -22.33 -8.05
N PHE A 36 -21.63 -21.37 -7.41
CA PHE A 36 -23.10 -21.30 -7.34
C PHE A 36 -23.74 -20.57 -8.54
N ASN A 37 -23.02 -20.36 -9.66
CA ASN A 37 -23.48 -19.66 -10.87
C ASN A 37 -23.92 -18.19 -10.66
N LEU A 38 -23.69 -17.60 -9.48
CA LEU A 38 -23.92 -16.19 -9.19
C LEU A 38 -22.71 -15.36 -9.63
N THR A 39 -22.63 -15.09 -10.93
CA THR A 39 -21.58 -14.27 -11.59
C THR A 39 -21.47 -12.83 -11.08
N LEU A 40 -22.42 -12.37 -10.26
CA LEU A 40 -22.43 -11.04 -9.67
C LEU A 40 -21.38 -10.88 -8.55
N GLY A 41 -21.04 -11.94 -7.82
CA GLY A 41 -20.09 -11.86 -6.70
C GLY A 41 -18.66 -11.50 -7.15
N LEU A 42 -18.14 -12.23 -8.15
CA LEU A 42 -16.82 -11.97 -8.73
C LEU A 42 -16.79 -10.67 -9.52
N LYS A 43 -17.82 -10.37 -10.32
CA LYS A 43 -17.86 -9.16 -11.15
C LYS A 43 -17.94 -7.89 -10.30
N LEU A 44 -18.71 -7.92 -9.20
CA LEU A 44 -18.77 -6.82 -8.23
C LEU A 44 -17.44 -6.68 -7.50
N TRP A 45 -16.85 -7.79 -7.03
CA TRP A 45 -15.55 -7.78 -6.37
C TRP A 45 -14.47 -7.20 -7.29
N TYR A 46 -14.38 -7.62 -8.55
CA TYR A 46 -13.42 -7.07 -9.51
C TYR A 46 -13.60 -5.56 -9.73
N ARG A 47 -14.84 -5.08 -9.78
CA ARG A 47 -15.13 -3.66 -9.96
C ARG A 47 -14.73 -2.83 -8.73
N LEU A 48 -15.00 -3.34 -7.52
CA LEU A 48 -14.49 -2.72 -6.29
C LEU A 48 -12.97 -2.82 -6.21
N TRP A 49 -12.39 -3.95 -6.60
CA TRP A 49 -10.95 -4.18 -6.60
C TRP A 49 -10.22 -3.13 -7.42
N ASN A 50 -10.68 -2.89 -8.64
CA ASN A 50 -10.05 -1.96 -9.57
C ASN A 50 -10.13 -0.49 -9.09
N VAL A 51 -11.25 -0.08 -8.50
CA VAL A 51 -11.45 1.32 -8.08
C VAL A 51 -10.89 1.60 -6.68
N LEU A 52 -10.94 0.62 -5.77
CA LEU A 52 -10.62 0.80 -4.36
C LEU A 52 -9.20 0.32 -4.02
N PHE A 53 -8.79 -0.84 -4.54
CA PHE A 53 -7.55 -1.51 -4.10
C PHE A 53 -6.34 -1.06 -4.91
N GLN A 54 -6.46 -0.87 -6.23
CA GLN A 54 -5.34 -0.35 -7.03
C GLN A 54 -4.79 0.99 -6.51
N PRO A 55 -5.62 2.02 -6.23
CA PRO A 55 -5.12 3.27 -5.67
C PRO A 55 -4.54 3.10 -4.25
N ALA A 56 -5.19 2.28 -3.41
CA ALA A 56 -4.75 1.96 -2.06
C ALA A 56 -3.35 1.34 -2.03
N ILE A 57 -3.09 0.39 -2.92
CA ILE A 57 -1.80 -0.28 -3.09
C ILE A 57 -0.76 0.72 -3.62
N GLY A 58 -1.14 1.60 -4.54
CA GLY A 58 -0.29 2.68 -5.04
C GLY A 58 0.27 3.58 -3.94
N ILE A 59 -0.58 3.98 -2.98
CA ILE A 59 -0.15 4.81 -1.83
C ILE A 59 0.86 4.07 -0.95
N LEU A 60 0.64 2.76 -0.70
CA LEU A 60 1.59 1.94 0.05
C LEU A 60 2.93 1.82 -0.69
N PHE A 61 2.90 1.59 -2.00
CA PHE A 61 4.11 1.53 -2.82
C PHE A 61 4.87 2.86 -2.82
N ILE A 62 4.18 3.98 -2.97
CA ILE A 62 4.79 5.31 -2.90
C ILE A 62 5.48 5.53 -1.56
N SER A 63 4.86 5.10 -0.46
CA SER A 63 5.44 5.20 0.89
C SER A 63 6.77 4.43 0.98
N ILE A 64 6.80 3.21 0.47
CA ILE A 64 8.00 2.35 0.46
C ILE A 64 9.06 2.92 -0.50
N LEU A 65 8.64 3.40 -1.67
CA LEU A 65 9.50 3.95 -2.71
C LEU A 65 10.23 5.20 -2.23
N ILE A 66 9.52 6.10 -1.55
CA ILE A 66 10.11 7.31 -0.95
C ILE A 66 11.17 6.92 0.08
N ASN A 67 10.83 6.00 0.99
CA ASN A 67 11.78 5.52 2.00
C ASN A 67 13.03 4.91 1.35
N TRP A 68 12.86 4.06 0.34
CA TRP A 68 13.96 3.45 -0.38
C TRP A 68 14.84 4.50 -1.09
N LEU A 69 14.23 5.49 -1.76
CA LEU A 69 14.93 6.54 -2.46
C LEU A 69 15.77 7.39 -1.50
N THR A 70 15.19 7.81 -0.38
CA THR A 70 15.89 8.58 0.66
C THR A 70 17.06 7.80 1.23
N GLN A 71 16.87 6.51 1.55
CA GLN A 71 17.96 5.69 2.07
C GLN A 71 19.07 5.50 1.03
N LYS A 72 18.73 5.28 -0.23
CA LYS A 72 19.72 5.09 -1.29
C LYS A 72 20.53 6.37 -1.54
N PHE A 73 19.90 7.53 -1.57
CA PHE A 73 20.59 8.82 -1.65
C PHE A 73 21.50 9.06 -0.45
N PHE A 74 21.03 8.74 0.76
CA PHE A 74 21.82 8.89 1.97
C PHE A 74 23.06 7.98 1.99
N ILE A 75 22.92 6.72 1.55
CA ILE A 75 24.04 5.79 1.40
C ILE A 75 25.04 6.31 0.38
N LEU A 76 24.56 6.77 -0.79
CA LEU A 76 25.42 7.34 -1.83
C LEU A 76 26.21 8.55 -1.31
N PHE A 77 25.53 9.47 -0.62
CA PHE A 77 26.15 10.67 -0.05
C PHE A 77 27.23 10.32 1.00
N ARG A 78 26.93 9.37 1.90
CA ARG A 78 27.90 8.88 2.89
C ARG A 78 29.15 8.31 2.22
N THR A 79 28.99 7.53 1.15
CA THR A 79 30.11 6.92 0.41
C THR A 79 30.99 7.98 -0.26
N LEU A 80 30.41 9.04 -0.82
CA LEU A 80 31.17 10.15 -1.41
C LEU A 80 31.93 10.96 -0.36
N SER A 81 31.30 11.24 0.78
CA SER A 81 31.94 11.97 1.89
C SER A 81 33.11 11.18 2.51
N SER A 82 33.00 9.86 2.61
CA SER A 82 34.07 8.98 3.09
C SER A 82 35.29 8.97 2.16
N LYS A 83 35.10 9.12 0.85
CA LYS A 83 36.20 9.07 -0.13
C LYS A 83 37.05 10.35 -0.15
N GLY A 84 36.47 11.49 0.22
CA GLY A 84 37.17 12.77 0.30
C GLY A 84 38.01 13.00 1.57
N LYS A 85 37.94 12.11 2.56
CA LYS A 85 38.66 12.26 3.86
C LYS A 85 39.90 11.37 3.99
N ASN A 86 40.14 10.47 3.03
CA ASN A 86 41.26 9.51 3.01
C ASN A 86 42.28 9.78 1.89
N SER A 87 42.26 10.96 1.28
CA SER A 87 43.25 11.45 0.30
C SER A 87 43.77 12.80 0.72
#